data_AF-F2NRU2-F1
#
_entry.id   AF-F2NRU2-F1
#
_cell.length_a   1.000
_cell.length_b   1.000
_cell.length_c   1.000
_cell.angle_alpha   90.00
_cell.angle_beta   90.00
_cell.angle_gamma   90.00
#
_symmetry.space_group_name_H-M   'P 1'
#
loop_
_entity.id
_entity.type
_entity.pdbx_description
1 polymer ?
#
loop_
_entity_poly.entity_id
_entity_poly.type
_entity_poly.pdbx_seq_one_letter_code
_entity_poly.pdbx_strand_id
1 'polypeptide(L)'
;MDTEKQIQIAIAPSKENPFVVIKKPRGLPSAPLFEGDECAFMQAAKLYPYLLEVSGKKAIEHGLVHRIDTETEGLLLIATTQESYNAFINFQREGKFLKGYSAKCQKIEKPLEGFPPAEFLLENKSDNIKKYTVSSRFRPFSLKSAQVRPVTGNSGKAAQKKCSEKIYTTEIILDTDKFFAKCSIKEGYRHQVRSHLAWLGFPVRGDKLYNPLCSQNEEMQFFADCLKFPHPLTGKIIECFY
;
A
#
# COMPACT_ATOMS: atom_id res chain seq x y z
N MET A 1 -7.38 -19.71 20.90
CA MET A 1 -7.01 -20.50 19.71
C MET A 1 -6.56 -19.48 18.68
N ASP A 2 -5.26 -19.42 18.42
CA ASP A 2 -4.71 -18.53 17.40
C ASP A 2 -5.15 -19.12 16.05
N THR A 3 -6.22 -18.59 15.46
CA THR A 3 -6.65 -19.00 14.12
C THR A 3 -5.49 -18.70 13.19
N GLU A 4 -4.89 -19.75 12.65
CA GLU A 4 -3.79 -19.67 11.72
C GLU A 4 -4.19 -18.73 10.56
N LYS A 5 -3.43 -17.66 10.38
CA LYS A 5 -3.75 -16.61 9.40
C LYS A 5 -3.49 -17.17 8.00
N GLN A 6 -4.55 -17.55 7.31
CA GLN A 6 -4.47 -18.15 5.98
C GLN A 6 -4.88 -17.17 4.87
N ILE A 7 -4.15 -17.22 3.75
CA ILE A 7 -4.55 -16.54 2.52
C ILE A 7 -5.81 -17.17 1.92
N GLN A 8 -6.52 -16.42 1.09
CA GLN A 8 -7.54 -16.98 0.18
C GLN A 8 -7.17 -16.67 -1.27
N ILE A 9 -7.52 -17.55 -2.20
CA ILE A 9 -7.30 -17.32 -3.63
C ILE A 9 -8.47 -16.50 -4.18
N ALA A 10 -8.19 -15.29 -4.68
CA ALA A 10 -9.17 -14.44 -5.37
C ALA A 10 -9.23 -14.74 -6.86
N ILE A 11 -8.07 -14.95 -7.50
CA ILE A 11 -7.95 -15.39 -8.89
C ILE A 11 -6.91 -16.50 -8.92
N ALA A 12 -7.32 -17.70 -9.30
CA ALA A 12 -6.43 -18.84 -9.45
C ALA A 12 -5.57 -18.70 -10.72
N PRO A 13 -4.30 -19.15 -10.69
CA PRO A 13 -3.42 -19.12 -11.85
C PRO A 13 -3.84 -20.16 -12.90
N SER A 14 -3.65 -19.84 -14.17
CA SER A 14 -3.84 -20.77 -15.30
C SER A 14 -2.90 -20.43 -16.45
N LYS A 15 -2.96 -21.18 -17.56
CA LYS A 15 -2.21 -20.82 -18.78
C LYS A 15 -2.65 -19.47 -19.35
N GLU A 16 -3.94 -19.18 -19.21
CA GLU A 16 -4.57 -17.93 -19.66
C GLU A 16 -4.33 -16.80 -18.67
N ASN A 17 -4.25 -17.10 -17.36
CA ASN A 17 -3.95 -16.15 -16.29
C ASN A 17 -2.58 -16.45 -15.68
N PRO A 18 -1.46 -15.95 -16.25
CA PRO A 18 -0.12 -16.21 -15.72
C PRO A 18 0.19 -15.35 -14.48
N PHE A 19 -0.74 -15.33 -13.52
CA PHE A 19 -0.67 -14.65 -12.25
C PHE A 19 -1.69 -15.27 -11.31
N VAL A 20 -1.45 -15.14 -10.00
CA VAL A 20 -2.42 -15.43 -8.95
C VAL A 20 -2.71 -14.14 -8.19
N VAL A 21 -3.98 -13.92 -7.84
CA VAL A 21 -4.36 -12.86 -6.89
C VAL A 21 -4.81 -13.53 -5.61
N ILE A 22 -4.21 -13.13 -4.50
CA ILE A 22 -4.52 -13.64 -3.17
C ILE A 22 -5.11 -12.54 -2.29
N LYS A 23 -5.98 -12.93 -1.36
CA LYS A 23 -6.44 -12.11 -0.23
C LYS A 23 -5.53 -12.41 0.95
N LYS A 24 -4.72 -11.43 1.35
CA LYS A 24 -3.84 -11.51 2.51
C LYS A 24 -4.60 -11.07 3.77
N PRO A 25 -4.65 -11.89 4.83
CA PRO A 25 -5.22 -11.48 6.11
C PRO A 25 -4.34 -10.46 6.84
N ARG A 26 -4.93 -9.77 7.81
CA ARG A 26 -4.23 -8.85 8.73
C ARG A 26 -3.16 -9.56 9.55
N GLY A 27 -2.00 -8.92 9.65
CA GLY A 27 -0.88 -9.34 10.48
C GLY A 27 -0.06 -10.51 9.91
N LEU A 28 -0.32 -10.91 8.67
CA LEU A 28 0.57 -11.79 7.89
C LEU A 28 1.50 -10.90 7.03
N PRO A 29 2.83 -11.09 7.04
CA PRO A 29 3.72 -10.37 6.15
C PRO A 29 3.42 -10.67 4.67
N SER A 30 3.66 -9.72 3.76
CA SER A 30 3.46 -9.95 2.32
C SER A 30 4.57 -10.82 1.71
N ALA A 31 5.81 -10.60 2.14
CA ALA A 31 7.02 -11.18 1.58
C ALA A 31 7.92 -11.71 2.70
N PRO A 32 8.78 -12.70 2.42
CA PRO A 32 9.77 -13.15 3.39
C PRO A 32 10.86 -12.07 3.59
N LEU A 33 11.40 -11.97 4.80
CA LEU A 33 12.58 -11.15 5.11
C LEU A 33 13.87 -11.97 4.93
N PHE A 34 13.79 -13.27 5.20
CA PHE A 34 14.84 -14.26 4.98
C PHE A 34 14.23 -15.59 4.51
N GLU A 35 15.06 -16.50 4.00
CA GLU A 35 14.61 -17.81 3.57
C GLU A 35 13.97 -18.60 4.72
N GLY A 36 12.83 -19.24 4.45
CA GLY A 36 12.06 -19.98 5.45
C GLY A 36 11.03 -19.17 6.23
N ASP A 37 10.92 -17.85 6.02
CA ASP A 37 9.87 -17.03 6.64
C ASP A 37 8.46 -17.42 6.19
N GLU A 38 7.53 -17.58 7.14
CA GLU A 38 6.11 -17.69 6.83
C GLU A 38 5.53 -16.32 6.48
N CYS A 39 4.93 -16.22 5.30
CA CYS A 39 4.30 -15.02 4.79
C CYS A 39 3.23 -15.36 3.73
N ALA A 40 2.49 -14.36 3.27
CA ALA A 40 1.44 -14.52 2.27
C ALA A 40 1.95 -15.15 0.97
N PHE A 41 3.12 -14.70 0.49
CA PHE A 41 3.76 -15.28 -0.68
C PHE A 41 4.11 -16.77 -0.46
N MET A 42 4.72 -17.13 0.67
CA MET A 42 5.10 -18.52 0.93
C MET A 42 3.89 -19.45 1.08
N GLN A 43 2.78 -18.97 1.63
CA GLN A 43 1.53 -19.75 1.61
C GLN A 43 1.00 -19.98 0.19
N ALA A 44 1.08 -18.99 -0.70
CA ALA A 44 0.73 -19.17 -2.10
C ALA A 44 1.69 -20.13 -2.82
N ALA A 45 2.99 -20.05 -2.54
CA ALA A 45 4.01 -20.94 -3.09
C ALA A 45 3.83 -22.41 -2.65
N LYS A 46 3.32 -22.66 -1.43
CA LYS A 46 2.93 -24.01 -1.00
C LYS A 46 1.82 -24.61 -1.85
N LEU A 47 0.87 -23.79 -2.31
CA LEU A 47 -0.22 -24.21 -3.20
C LEU A 47 0.23 -24.30 -4.67
N TYR A 48 1.15 -23.43 -5.08
CA TYR A 48 1.65 -23.32 -6.45
C TYR A 48 3.19 -23.22 -6.46
N PRO A 49 3.92 -24.35 -6.35
CA PRO A 49 5.37 -24.34 -6.16
C PRO A 49 6.19 -23.64 -7.25
N TYR A 50 5.69 -23.62 -8.49
CA TYR A 50 6.34 -22.93 -9.62
C TYR A 50 6.42 -21.40 -9.43
N LEU A 51 5.70 -20.81 -8.46
CA LEU A 51 5.87 -19.39 -8.10
C LEU A 51 7.30 -19.08 -7.62
N LEU A 52 8.05 -20.08 -7.14
CA LEU A 52 9.44 -19.94 -6.72
C LEU A 52 10.43 -19.83 -7.89
N GLU A 53 10.01 -20.18 -9.11
CA GLU A 53 10.87 -20.13 -10.30
C GLU A 53 11.00 -18.71 -10.88
N VAL A 54 10.11 -17.80 -10.48
CA VAL A 54 10.13 -16.41 -10.95
C VAL A 54 11.17 -15.62 -10.16
N SER A 55 11.99 -14.82 -10.85
CA SER A 55 12.98 -13.93 -10.23
C SER A 55 12.41 -12.53 -10.01
N GLY A 56 12.23 -12.19 -8.73
CA GLY A 56 11.66 -10.93 -8.27
C GLY A 56 12.64 -9.77 -8.19
N LYS A 57 12.17 -8.66 -7.59
CA LYS A 57 13.00 -7.48 -7.30
C LYS A 57 14.16 -7.85 -6.37
N LYS A 58 13.89 -8.72 -5.40
CA LYS A 58 14.89 -9.48 -4.65
C LYS A 58 14.67 -10.95 -4.97
N ALA A 59 15.72 -11.75 -4.97
CA ALA A 59 15.62 -13.19 -5.23
C ALA A 59 14.56 -13.86 -4.34
N ILE A 60 14.58 -13.57 -3.03
CA ILE A 60 13.63 -14.08 -2.03
C ILE A 60 12.17 -13.61 -2.21
N GLU A 61 11.91 -12.57 -3.02
CA GLU A 61 10.55 -12.08 -3.27
C GLU A 61 9.88 -12.78 -4.46
N HIS A 62 10.65 -13.54 -5.26
CA HIS A 62 10.17 -14.32 -6.40
C HIS A 62 9.13 -13.58 -7.28
N GLY A 63 7.99 -14.21 -7.61
CA GLY A 63 6.94 -13.61 -8.43
C GLY A 63 6.14 -12.48 -7.79
N LEU A 64 6.42 -12.07 -6.54
CA LEU A 64 5.62 -11.06 -5.84
C LEU A 64 5.77 -9.68 -6.49
N VAL A 65 4.67 -9.16 -7.06
CA VAL A 65 4.70 -7.93 -7.87
C VAL A 65 4.67 -6.66 -7.01
N HIS A 66 3.98 -6.72 -5.86
CA HIS A 66 3.89 -5.63 -4.91
C HIS A 66 3.68 -6.16 -3.48
N ARG A 67 3.84 -5.27 -2.49
CA ARG A 67 3.65 -5.60 -1.07
C ARG A 67 2.66 -4.64 -0.44
N ILE A 68 1.94 -5.13 0.56
CA ILE A 68 1.18 -4.31 1.51
C ILE A 68 1.74 -4.51 2.91
N ASP A 69 1.51 -3.57 3.83
CA ASP A 69 2.04 -3.66 5.19
C ASP A 69 1.47 -4.90 5.91
N THR A 70 2.20 -5.42 6.89
CA THR A 70 1.82 -6.62 7.64
C THR A 70 0.40 -6.51 8.21
N GLU A 71 0.07 -5.38 8.84
CA GLU A 71 -1.25 -5.12 9.41
C GLU A 71 -2.31 -4.71 8.38
N THR A 72 -1.96 -4.53 7.10
CA THR A 72 -2.92 -4.23 6.04
C THR A 72 -3.51 -5.53 5.50
N GLU A 73 -4.82 -5.65 5.53
CA GLU A 73 -5.56 -6.73 4.87
C GLU A 73 -5.85 -6.34 3.42
N GLY A 74 -5.82 -7.29 2.48
CA GLY A 74 -6.20 -6.98 1.10
C GLY A 74 -5.54 -7.82 0.01
N LEU A 75 -5.66 -7.34 -1.22
CA LEU A 75 -5.22 -8.05 -2.42
C LEU A 75 -3.70 -7.96 -2.63
N LEU A 76 -3.09 -9.07 -3.01
CA LEU A 76 -1.72 -9.16 -3.54
C LEU A 76 -1.73 -9.90 -4.88
N LEU A 77 -0.95 -9.39 -5.83
CA LEU A 77 -0.72 -10.04 -7.12
C LEU A 77 0.68 -10.67 -7.16
N ILE A 78 0.73 -11.93 -7.59
CA ILE A 78 1.96 -12.71 -7.76
C ILE A 78 1.99 -13.22 -9.20
N ALA A 79 3.06 -12.94 -9.93
CA ALA A 79 3.30 -13.45 -11.27
C ALA A 79 3.68 -14.94 -11.23
N THR A 80 3.24 -15.72 -12.21
CA THR A 80 3.55 -17.15 -12.27
C THR A 80 4.66 -17.49 -13.25
N THR A 81 5.06 -16.53 -14.09
CA THR A 81 6.16 -16.68 -15.05
C THR A 81 7.04 -15.43 -15.05
N GLN A 82 8.26 -15.53 -15.60
CA GLN A 82 9.14 -14.36 -15.68
C GLN A 82 8.59 -13.31 -16.65
N GLU A 83 7.94 -13.72 -17.74
CA GLU A 83 7.34 -12.83 -18.74
C GLU A 83 6.21 -12.00 -18.13
N SER A 84 5.31 -12.65 -17.39
CA SER A 84 4.21 -11.98 -16.70
C SER A 84 4.73 -11.04 -15.61
N TYR A 85 5.74 -11.45 -14.84
CA TYR A 85 6.39 -10.58 -13.86
C TYR A 85 6.95 -9.32 -14.51
N ASN A 86 7.73 -9.47 -15.57
CA ASN A 86 8.32 -8.36 -16.32
C ASN A 86 7.23 -7.42 -16.88
N ALA A 87 6.13 -7.98 -17.40
CA ALA A 87 4.99 -7.20 -17.86
C ALA A 87 4.36 -6.37 -16.74
N PHE A 88 4.11 -6.95 -15.55
CA PHE A 88 3.55 -6.21 -14.43
C PHE A 88 4.49 -5.12 -13.90
N ILE A 89 5.79 -5.39 -13.85
CA ILE A 89 6.79 -4.37 -13.50
C ILE A 89 6.74 -3.22 -14.52
N ASN A 90 6.61 -3.52 -15.81
CA ASN A 90 6.45 -2.50 -16.84
C ASN A 90 5.14 -1.71 -16.67
N PHE A 91 4.01 -2.37 -16.39
CA PHE A 91 2.74 -1.68 -16.13
C PHE A 91 2.81 -0.76 -14.91
N GLN A 92 3.56 -1.12 -13.87
CA GLN A 92 3.82 -0.23 -12.74
C GLN A 92 4.65 1.00 -13.17
N ARG A 93 5.71 0.80 -13.96
CA ARG A 93 6.54 1.90 -14.48
C ARG A 93 5.76 2.87 -15.37
N GLU A 94 4.85 2.35 -16.20
CA GLU A 94 3.99 3.13 -17.08
C GLU A 94 2.75 3.73 -16.37
N GLY A 95 2.58 3.46 -15.07
CA GLY A 95 1.43 3.95 -14.29
C GLY A 95 0.08 3.32 -14.69
N LYS A 96 0.10 2.15 -15.33
CA LYS A 96 -1.07 1.36 -15.74
C LYS A 96 -1.54 0.37 -14.66
N PHE A 97 -0.77 0.20 -13.59
CA PHE A 97 -1.11 -0.66 -12.46
C PHE A 97 -1.61 0.21 -11.29
N LEU A 98 -2.91 0.18 -11.03
CA LEU A 98 -3.56 0.93 -9.96
C LEU A 98 -3.81 0.03 -8.74
N LYS A 99 -3.49 0.56 -7.56
CA LYS A 99 -3.82 -0.03 -6.26
C LYS A 99 -4.80 0.88 -5.54
N GLY A 100 -5.96 0.35 -5.20
CA GLY A 100 -7.00 1.02 -4.44
C GLY A 100 -6.98 0.60 -2.97
N TYR A 101 -7.34 1.55 -2.10
CA TYR A 101 -7.40 1.35 -0.66
C TYR A 101 -8.64 2.00 -0.07
N SER A 102 -9.13 1.40 1.02
CA SER A 102 -10.12 1.98 1.92
C SER A 102 -9.55 2.22 3.30
N ALA A 103 -9.91 3.34 3.92
CA ALA A 103 -9.50 3.67 5.28
C ALA A 103 -10.67 4.22 6.08
N LYS A 104 -10.88 3.71 7.30
CA LYS A 104 -11.59 4.45 8.33
C LYS A 104 -10.57 5.33 9.05
N CYS A 105 -10.85 6.61 9.10
CA CYS A 105 -9.95 7.62 9.63
C CYS A 105 -10.44 8.15 10.97
N GLN A 106 -9.58 8.92 11.62
CA GLN A 106 -9.92 9.74 12.78
C GLN A 106 -9.30 11.12 12.55
N LYS A 107 -10.06 12.19 12.81
CA LYS A 107 -9.52 13.54 12.71
C LYS A 107 -8.60 13.83 13.90
N ILE A 108 -7.46 14.43 13.62
CA ILE A 108 -6.57 15.01 14.63
C ILE A 108 -6.50 16.53 14.47
N GLU A 109 -6.47 17.25 15.59
CA GLU A 109 -6.47 18.72 15.58
C GLU A 109 -5.06 19.30 15.39
N LYS A 110 -4.02 18.56 15.79
CA LYS A 110 -2.64 18.98 15.68
C LYS A 110 -1.89 18.13 14.64
N PRO A 111 -1.19 18.74 13.68
CA PRO A 111 -0.29 18.01 12.79
C PRO A 111 0.76 17.22 13.57
N LEU A 112 1.13 16.07 13.04
CA LEU A 112 2.19 15.26 13.62
C LEU A 112 3.57 15.90 13.43
N GLU A 113 4.45 15.68 14.40
CA GLU A 113 5.83 16.18 14.33
C GLU A 113 6.56 15.65 13.08
N GLY A 114 7.35 16.53 12.48
CA GLY A 114 8.22 16.22 11.35
C GLY A 114 7.51 16.12 10.00
N PHE A 115 6.18 16.31 9.96
CA PHE A 115 5.44 16.57 8.72
C PHE A 115 5.63 18.03 8.30
N PRO A 116 5.74 18.31 6.99
CA PRO A 116 5.73 19.69 6.49
C PRO A 116 4.31 20.30 6.64
N PRO A 117 4.17 21.63 6.50
CA PRO A 117 2.87 22.28 6.46
C PRO A 117 1.95 21.64 5.40
N ALA A 118 0.70 21.36 5.78
CA ALA A 118 -0.32 20.75 4.93
C ALA A 118 -1.18 21.84 4.26
N GLU A 119 -0.61 22.52 3.26
CA GLU A 119 -1.22 23.70 2.61
C GLU A 119 -2.60 23.41 1.98
N PHE A 120 -2.85 22.17 1.59
CA PHE A 120 -4.12 21.71 1.01
C PHE A 120 -5.28 21.60 2.02
N LEU A 121 -5.05 21.78 3.33
CA LEU A 121 -6.11 21.81 4.35
C LEU A 121 -6.81 23.17 4.46
N LEU A 122 -6.34 24.18 3.75
CA LEU A 122 -6.81 25.56 3.86
C LEU A 122 -8.07 25.86 3.03
N GLU A 123 -8.60 24.88 2.29
CA GLU A 123 -9.84 25.07 1.51
C GLU A 123 -11.10 24.85 2.38
N ASN A 124 -11.68 25.95 2.82
CA ASN A 124 -13.02 26.02 3.40
C ASN A 124 -14.07 25.93 2.27
N LYS A 125 -14.47 24.71 1.92
CA LYS A 125 -15.71 24.47 1.17
C LYS A 125 -16.67 23.70 2.07
N SER A 126 -17.95 24.03 1.96
CA SER A 126 -19.07 23.42 2.69
C SER A 126 -19.32 21.94 2.34
N ASP A 127 -18.54 21.38 1.41
CA ASP A 127 -18.70 20.01 0.94
C ASP A 127 -18.02 19.02 1.89
N ASN A 128 -18.81 18.03 2.33
CA ASN A 128 -18.34 16.95 3.21
C ASN A 128 -17.50 15.91 2.46
N ILE A 129 -17.56 15.89 1.12
CA ILE A 129 -16.70 15.06 0.27
C ILE A 129 -15.56 15.92 -0.27
N LYS A 130 -14.34 15.64 0.18
CA LYS A 130 -13.13 16.34 -0.25
C LYS A 130 -12.29 15.45 -1.15
N LYS A 131 -11.78 16.02 -2.24
CA LYS A 131 -10.88 15.34 -3.18
C LYS A 131 -9.50 15.95 -3.09
N TYR A 132 -8.49 15.12 -2.88
CA TYR A 132 -7.09 15.54 -2.77
C TYR A 132 -6.21 14.74 -3.71
N THR A 133 -5.27 15.44 -4.33
CA THR A 133 -4.11 14.83 -5.00
C THR A 133 -2.88 15.17 -4.18
N VAL A 134 -2.41 14.24 -3.35
CA VAL A 134 -1.29 14.47 -2.43
C VAL A 134 -0.02 13.88 -3.03
N SER A 135 0.97 14.73 -3.28
CA SER A 135 2.26 14.34 -3.86
C SER A 135 3.41 14.74 -2.96
N SER A 136 4.34 13.81 -2.69
CA SER A 136 5.55 14.12 -1.93
C SER A 136 6.71 13.18 -2.25
N ARG A 137 7.93 13.63 -1.96
CA ARG A 137 9.05 12.71 -1.72
C ARG A 137 8.94 12.19 -0.29
N PHE A 138 9.61 11.09 0.04
CA PHE A 138 9.58 10.56 1.41
C PHE A 138 10.96 10.43 2.02
N ARG A 139 11.04 10.61 3.33
CA ARG A 139 12.25 10.30 4.11
C ARG A 139 11.92 9.36 5.26
N PRO A 140 12.87 8.53 5.71
CA PRO A 140 12.77 7.83 6.99
C PRO A 140 12.59 8.82 8.15
N PHE A 141 11.81 8.41 9.15
CA PHE A 141 11.57 9.17 10.38
C PHE A 141 11.40 8.22 11.57
N SER A 142 11.51 8.77 12.80
CA SER A 142 11.46 8.08 14.09
C SER A 142 12.62 7.12 14.38
N LEU A 143 12.64 6.57 15.60
CA LEU A 143 13.58 5.53 16.02
C LEU A 143 13.55 4.36 15.03
N LYS A 144 14.73 3.84 14.69
CA LYS A 144 14.95 2.75 13.73
C LYS A 144 14.25 2.94 12.38
N SER A 145 13.94 4.18 11.99
CA SER A 145 13.22 4.47 10.74
C SER A 145 11.87 3.75 10.65
N ALA A 146 11.15 3.55 11.76
CA ALA A 146 9.86 2.85 11.74
C ALA A 146 8.79 3.60 10.91
N GLN A 147 8.90 4.92 10.82
CA GLN A 147 7.97 5.76 10.08
C GLN A 147 8.62 6.40 8.85
N VAL A 148 7.79 7.01 8.01
CA VAL A 148 8.22 7.91 6.95
C VAL A 148 7.50 9.26 7.07
N ARG A 149 8.11 10.30 6.52
CA ARG A 149 7.51 11.64 6.44
C ARG A 149 7.53 12.14 5.00
N PRO A 150 6.45 12.83 4.56
CA PRO A 150 6.45 13.61 3.34
C PRO A 150 7.57 14.66 3.38
N VAL A 151 8.12 14.95 2.21
CA VAL A 151 9.11 15.98 1.97
C VAL A 151 8.66 16.78 0.75
N THR A 152 8.48 18.08 0.96
CA THR A 152 8.04 19.08 -0.02
C THR A 152 9.07 20.20 -0.14
N GLY A 153 8.82 21.20 -0.99
CA GLY A 153 9.65 22.41 -1.08
C GLY A 153 9.75 23.17 0.26
N ASN A 154 8.70 23.10 1.08
CA ASN A 154 8.63 23.75 2.40
C ASN A 154 9.30 22.95 3.52
N SER A 155 9.88 21.80 3.22
CA SER A 155 10.62 21.00 4.20
C SER A 155 12.01 21.58 4.46
N GLY A 156 12.54 21.43 5.67
CA GLY A 156 13.89 21.91 6.00
C GLY A 156 15.00 21.25 5.15
N LYS A 157 16.12 21.95 4.97
CA LYS A 157 17.25 21.52 4.09
C LYS A 157 17.73 20.09 4.36
N ALA A 158 17.78 19.68 5.64
CA ALA A 158 18.19 18.32 6.01
C ALA A 158 17.20 17.24 5.52
N ALA A 159 15.90 17.52 5.55
CA ALA A 159 14.87 16.61 5.05
C ALA A 159 14.94 16.48 3.52
N GLN A 160 15.16 17.59 2.82
CA GLN A 160 15.33 17.59 1.36
C GLN A 160 16.56 16.80 0.90
N LYS A 161 17.65 16.80 1.67
CA LYS A 161 18.86 15.99 1.37
C LYS A 161 18.69 14.48 1.61
N LYS A 162 17.78 14.06 2.50
CA LYS A 162 17.61 12.66 2.94
C LYS A 162 16.32 12.01 2.42
N CYS A 163 15.73 12.56 1.37
CA CYS A 163 14.47 12.07 0.81
C CYS A 163 14.70 11.19 -0.42
N SER A 164 13.67 10.43 -0.79
CA SER A 164 13.63 9.66 -2.03
C SER A 164 13.76 10.60 -3.24
N GLU A 165 14.40 10.14 -4.30
CA GLU A 165 14.49 10.89 -5.56
C GLU A 165 13.11 11.08 -6.19
N LYS A 166 12.31 10.00 -6.17
CA LYS A 166 10.99 9.94 -6.78
C LYS A 166 9.93 10.64 -5.94
N ILE A 167 9.01 11.33 -6.64
CA ILE A 167 7.75 11.84 -6.09
C ILE A 167 6.69 10.74 -6.21
N TYR A 168 5.93 10.57 -5.13
CA TYR A 168 4.85 9.60 -5.04
C TYR A 168 3.53 10.34 -4.81
N THR A 169 2.51 9.96 -5.59
CA THR A 169 1.20 10.61 -5.60
C THR A 169 0.12 9.67 -5.09
N THR A 170 -0.80 10.21 -4.29
CA THR A 170 -2.01 9.52 -3.81
C THR A 170 -3.22 10.36 -4.13
N GLU A 171 -4.15 9.78 -4.88
CA GLU A 171 -5.49 10.34 -5.06
C GLU A 171 -6.36 9.91 -3.90
N ILE A 172 -7.06 10.85 -3.26
CA ILE A 172 -7.83 10.62 -2.05
C ILE A 172 -9.21 11.26 -2.21
N ILE A 173 -10.25 10.46 -1.97
CA ILE A 173 -11.62 10.93 -1.79
C ILE A 173 -11.95 10.70 -0.32
N LEU A 174 -12.15 11.77 0.43
CA LEU A 174 -12.40 11.77 1.87
C LEU A 174 -13.81 12.25 2.16
N ASP A 175 -14.59 11.43 2.84
CA ASP A 175 -15.84 11.81 3.49
C ASP A 175 -15.52 12.28 4.93
N THR A 176 -15.65 13.59 5.18
CA THR A 176 -15.30 14.20 6.46
C THR A 176 -16.36 14.00 7.55
N ASP A 177 -17.59 13.64 7.19
CA ASP A 177 -18.64 13.31 8.16
C ASP A 177 -18.48 11.89 8.66
N LYS A 178 -18.20 10.96 7.73
CA LYS A 178 -18.03 9.53 8.04
C LYS A 178 -16.62 9.18 8.47
N PHE A 179 -15.67 10.09 8.29
CA PHE A 179 -14.24 9.86 8.43
C PHE A 179 -13.80 8.61 7.65
N PHE A 180 -14.13 8.57 6.36
CA PHE A 180 -13.81 7.45 5.50
C PHE A 180 -13.12 7.93 4.23
N ALA A 181 -12.02 7.28 3.86
CA ALA A 181 -11.25 7.63 2.68
C ALA A 181 -11.16 6.47 1.70
N LYS A 182 -11.40 6.75 0.41
CA LYS A 182 -10.96 5.92 -0.72
C LYS A 182 -9.69 6.52 -1.28
N CYS A 183 -8.64 5.72 -1.40
CA CYS A 183 -7.34 6.16 -1.89
C CYS A 183 -6.92 5.33 -3.11
N SER A 184 -6.18 5.91 -4.03
CA SER A 184 -5.55 5.15 -5.11
C SER A 184 -4.13 5.63 -5.41
N ILE A 185 -3.26 4.67 -5.74
CA ILE A 185 -1.86 4.93 -6.11
C ILE A 185 -1.48 4.08 -7.33
N LYS A 186 -0.67 4.65 -8.22
CA LYS A 186 -0.02 3.90 -9.31
C LYS A 186 1.28 3.27 -8.84
N GLU A 187 1.96 3.97 -7.93
CA GLU A 187 3.27 3.60 -7.41
C GLU A 187 3.26 3.56 -5.89
N GLY A 188 4.01 2.63 -5.31
CA GLY A 188 4.02 2.41 -3.88
C GLY A 188 5.35 2.79 -3.25
N TYR A 189 5.30 3.67 -2.25
CA TYR A 189 6.33 3.83 -1.24
C TYR A 189 5.88 3.24 0.10
N ARG A 190 6.83 2.90 0.98
CA ARG A 190 6.52 2.33 2.30
C ARG A 190 5.62 3.28 3.09
N HIS A 191 4.48 2.77 3.57
CA HIS A 191 3.47 3.51 4.35
C HIS A 191 2.89 4.76 3.63
N GLN A 192 3.01 4.88 2.31
CA GLN A 192 2.65 6.09 1.55
C GLN A 192 1.25 6.63 1.88
N VAL A 193 0.21 5.80 1.70
CA VAL A 193 -1.19 6.22 1.88
C VAL A 193 -1.46 6.60 3.34
N ARG A 194 -0.99 5.77 4.28
CA ARG A 194 -1.11 6.02 5.73
C ARG A 194 -0.45 7.33 6.14
N SER A 195 0.74 7.59 5.63
CA SER A 195 1.50 8.82 5.89
C SER A 195 0.80 10.04 5.29
N HIS A 196 0.30 9.96 4.04
CA HIS A 196 -0.45 11.05 3.42
C HIS A 196 -1.78 11.35 4.12
N LEU A 197 -2.54 10.33 4.55
CA LEU A 197 -3.76 10.52 5.33
C LEU A 197 -3.48 11.18 6.68
N ALA A 198 -2.40 10.78 7.38
CA ALA A 198 -1.96 11.44 8.61
C ALA A 198 -1.50 12.89 8.37
N TRP A 199 -0.83 13.14 7.24
CA TRP A 199 -0.43 14.49 6.84
C TRP A 199 -1.64 15.41 6.59
N LEU A 200 -2.73 14.85 6.05
CA LEU A 200 -4.03 15.51 5.91
C LEU A 200 -4.76 15.71 7.25
N GLY A 201 -4.22 15.24 8.38
CA GLY A 201 -4.92 15.32 9.66
C GLY A 201 -6.05 14.29 9.83
N PHE A 202 -6.10 13.29 8.95
CA PHE A 202 -7.06 12.18 8.99
C PHE A 202 -6.34 10.83 9.02
N PRO A 203 -5.44 10.58 10.01
CA PRO A 203 -4.78 9.29 10.11
C PRO A 203 -5.76 8.13 10.20
N VAL A 204 -5.31 6.96 9.76
CA VAL A 204 -6.11 5.73 9.82
C VAL A 204 -6.38 5.36 11.28
N ARG A 205 -7.63 4.98 11.59
CA ARG A 205 -8.04 4.46 12.89
C ARG A 205 -7.32 3.14 13.20
N GLY A 206 -6.83 2.94 14.42
CA GLY A 206 -6.01 1.78 14.79
C GLY A 206 -4.57 1.79 14.23
N ASP A 207 -4.13 2.86 13.58
CA ASP A 207 -2.75 2.96 13.09
C ASP A 207 -1.78 3.38 14.21
N LYS A 208 -1.08 2.39 14.77
CA LYS A 208 -0.11 2.59 15.87
C LYS A 208 1.09 3.47 15.52
N LEU A 209 1.37 3.70 14.23
CA LEU A 209 2.51 4.50 13.79
C LEU A 209 2.13 5.94 13.46
N TYR A 210 0.94 6.14 12.89
CA TYR A 210 0.52 7.43 12.34
C TYR A 210 -0.72 8.01 12.99
N ASN A 211 -1.38 7.32 13.93
CA ASN A 211 -2.49 7.88 14.68
C ASN A 211 -2.10 8.03 16.17
N PRO A 212 -1.91 9.26 16.67
CA PRO A 212 -1.55 9.50 18.06
C PRO A 212 -2.69 9.20 19.04
N LEU A 213 -3.92 9.07 18.55
CA LEU A 213 -5.11 8.72 19.32
C LEU A 213 -5.37 7.20 19.34
N CYS A 214 -4.51 6.40 18.68
CA CYS A 214 -4.66 4.95 18.59
C CYS A 214 -4.56 4.30 19.98
N SER A 215 -5.57 3.51 20.33
CA SER A 215 -5.52 2.64 21.52
C SER A 215 -4.66 1.40 21.26
N GLN A 216 -4.06 0.80 22.30
CA GLN A 216 -3.15 -0.35 22.12
C GLN A 216 -3.80 -1.57 21.46
N ASN A 217 -5.10 -1.78 21.72
CA ASN A 217 -5.87 -2.94 21.27
C ASN A 217 -6.73 -2.67 20.02
N GLU A 218 -6.55 -1.52 19.37
CA GLU A 218 -7.34 -1.18 18.19
C GLU A 218 -6.68 -1.74 16.91
N GLU A 219 -7.48 -2.40 16.08
CA GLU A 219 -7.05 -2.91 14.79
C GLU A 219 -7.06 -1.83 13.71
N MET A 220 -6.02 -1.81 12.88
CA MET A 220 -5.86 -0.79 11.83
C MET A 220 -6.94 -0.89 10.74
N GLN A 221 -7.84 0.07 10.65
CA GLN A 221 -8.95 0.05 9.70
C GLN A 221 -8.52 0.51 8.29
N PHE A 222 -7.60 -0.23 7.68
CA PHE A 222 -7.00 0.05 6.37
C PHE A 222 -6.91 -1.22 5.51
N PHE A 223 -7.46 -1.14 4.30
CA PHE A 223 -7.65 -2.29 3.41
C PHE A 223 -7.13 -1.97 2.02
N ALA A 224 -6.42 -2.91 1.39
CA ALA A 224 -6.06 -2.86 -0.03
C ALA A 224 -7.15 -3.58 -0.84
N ASP A 225 -8.19 -2.85 -1.21
CA ASP A 225 -9.48 -3.41 -1.63
C ASP A 225 -9.68 -3.48 -3.15
N CYS A 226 -8.75 -2.92 -3.94
CA CYS A 226 -8.86 -2.93 -5.39
C CYS A 226 -7.49 -3.04 -6.08
N LEU A 227 -7.40 -3.88 -7.11
CA LEU A 227 -6.31 -3.89 -8.08
C LEU A 227 -6.86 -3.73 -9.48
N LYS A 228 -6.25 -2.83 -10.27
CA LYS A 228 -6.62 -2.63 -11.67
C LYS A 228 -5.37 -2.56 -12.54
N PHE A 229 -5.28 -3.45 -13.53
CA PHE A 229 -4.07 -3.60 -14.34
C PHE A 229 -4.38 -4.24 -15.70
N PRO A 230 -3.57 -4.01 -16.74
CA PRO A 230 -3.68 -4.76 -17.99
C PRO A 230 -3.30 -6.22 -17.79
N HIS A 231 -4.07 -7.13 -18.36
CA HIS A 231 -3.74 -8.55 -18.43
C HIS A 231 -2.40 -8.73 -19.19
N PRO A 232 -1.42 -9.49 -18.67
CA PRO A 232 -0.07 -9.56 -19.25
C PRO A 232 -0.03 -10.15 -20.66
N LEU A 233 -0.92 -11.10 -20.98
CA LEU A 233 -1.02 -11.70 -22.33
C LEU A 233 -1.91 -10.93 -23.31
N THR A 234 -3.07 -10.45 -22.86
CA THR A 234 -4.12 -9.94 -23.77
C THR A 234 -4.26 -8.43 -23.76
N GLY A 235 -3.63 -7.74 -22.80
CA GLY A 235 -3.78 -6.29 -22.59
C GLY A 235 -5.15 -5.84 -22.07
N LYS A 236 -6.15 -6.73 -21.99
CA LYS A 236 -7.47 -6.41 -21.44
C LYS A 236 -7.36 -5.97 -19.99
N ILE A 237 -8.11 -4.96 -19.59
CA ILE A 237 -8.08 -4.47 -18.21
C ILE A 237 -8.74 -5.49 -17.28
N ILE A 238 -8.01 -5.88 -16.24
CA ILE A 238 -8.51 -6.65 -15.11
C ILE A 238 -8.77 -5.69 -13.96
N GLU A 239 -9.90 -5.88 -13.29
CA GLU A 239 -10.25 -5.17 -12.07
C GLU A 239 -10.71 -6.20 -11.03
N CYS A 240 -10.03 -6.23 -9.90
CA CYS A 240 -10.27 -7.18 -8.82
C CYS A 240 -10.58 -6.40 -7.54
N PHE A 241 -11.58 -6.87 -6.79
CA PHE A 241 -12.02 -6.26 -5.54
C PHE A 241 -11.93 -7.27 -4.38
N TYR A 242 -11.62 -6.78 -3.18
CA TYR A 242 -11.52 -7.57 -1.96
C TYR A 242 -12.89 -7.98 -1.42
#